data_AF-A0A2P4P7B1-F1
#
_entry.id   AF-A0A2P4P7B1-F1
#
_cell.length_a   1.000
_cell.length_b   1.000
_cell.length_c   1.000
_cell.angle_alpha   90.00
_cell.angle_beta   90.00
_cell.angle_gamma   90.00
#
_symmetry.space_group_name_H-M   'P 1'
#
loop_
_entity.id
_entity.type
_entity.pdbx_description
1 polymer ?
#
loop_
_entity_poly.entity_id
_entity_poly.type
_entity_poly.pdbx_seq_one_letter_code
_entity_poly.pdbx_strand_id
1 'polypeptide(L)'
;MEALVIDTEAWYEDANTNLRSLKRDVRRCMTESASYEKTMWERIETELEEINVKNLGFDHPICSGVLDIKSEPFTNMPGSVSDIFKEPFRKYKLEQNHDIMEACKEFIQNEESKINIDEPEELQDLTKRMLESMLKVWKSPKYDAYIKKGKSINEGSYVCEVLAPLLNIVMSDLPGNPIAWDIWGEEGSSASAILKGSRKIARRADYMMVAQFRKNAELEIVYLETGRPNSSQDKRDRDHKKLILFSNDSIDTTRNIKNLKKIFNQPSRRQNLTIFTINIAGDVIELYAMRKESGIYKYCLIEEATIPLHMTSPSAVYSLIHALMTLRTAVACTIHKILYSSDSGDSEHSSSEMVVTVTTPKNS
;
A
#
# COMPACT_ATOMS: atom_id res chain seq x y z
N MET A 1 -1.31 -40.22 5.53
CA MET A 1 -0.99 -38.80 5.75
C MET A 1 0.32 -38.55 5.03
N GLU A 2 0.26 -38.35 3.72
CA GLU A 2 1.45 -38.08 2.91
C GLU A 2 1.80 -36.61 3.09
N ALA A 3 2.99 -36.37 3.63
CA ALA A 3 3.56 -35.04 3.71
C ALA A 3 3.74 -34.53 2.28
N LEU A 4 3.06 -33.42 1.94
CA LEU A 4 3.25 -32.69 0.68
C LEU A 4 4.68 -32.14 0.63
N VAL A 5 5.60 -32.94 0.12
CA VAL A 5 6.94 -32.52 -0.31
C VAL A 5 6.76 -31.40 -1.34
N ILE A 6 7.33 -30.23 -1.08
CA ILE A 6 7.40 -29.13 -2.07
C ILE A 6 8.73 -29.18 -2.79
N ASP A 7 8.65 -28.97 -4.10
CA ASP A 7 9.77 -28.89 -5.02
C ASP A 7 10.39 -27.49 -5.03
N THR A 8 11.62 -27.38 -4.53
CA THR A 8 12.40 -26.14 -4.54
C THR A 8 12.72 -25.66 -5.96
N GLU A 9 12.65 -26.50 -6.99
CA GLU A 9 12.91 -26.09 -8.38
C GLU A 9 11.79 -25.22 -8.95
N ALA A 10 10.54 -25.44 -8.55
CA ALA A 10 9.39 -24.78 -9.16
C ALA A 10 9.38 -23.24 -8.99
N TRP A 11 9.72 -22.73 -7.80
CA TRP A 11 9.67 -21.28 -7.56
C TRP A 11 10.81 -20.53 -8.26
N TYR A 12 11.96 -21.19 -8.46
CA TYR A 12 13.07 -20.62 -9.24
C TYR A 12 12.68 -20.50 -10.72
N GLU A 13 12.00 -21.49 -11.29
CA GLU A 13 11.52 -21.43 -12.68
C GLU A 13 10.48 -20.32 -12.89
N ASP A 14 9.53 -20.19 -11.94
CA ASP A 14 8.54 -19.12 -11.95
C ASP A 14 9.21 -17.74 -11.84
N ALA A 15 10.13 -17.58 -10.90
CA ALA A 15 10.87 -16.32 -10.70
C ALA A 15 11.74 -15.97 -11.91
N ASN A 16 12.43 -16.93 -12.54
CA ASN A 16 13.17 -16.70 -13.78
C ASN A 16 12.25 -16.34 -14.94
N THR A 17 11.05 -16.91 -15.01
CA THR A 17 10.04 -16.56 -16.02
C THR A 17 9.53 -15.13 -15.82
N ASN A 18 9.28 -14.74 -14.58
CA ASN A 18 8.87 -13.38 -14.23
C ASN A 18 9.98 -12.36 -14.54
N LEU A 19 11.23 -12.67 -14.18
CA LEU A 19 12.38 -11.80 -14.50
C LEU A 19 12.55 -11.62 -16.01
N ARG A 20 12.41 -12.69 -16.81
CA ARG A 20 12.46 -12.60 -18.27
C ARG A 20 11.36 -11.70 -18.85
N SER A 21 10.13 -11.85 -18.35
CA SER A 21 9.01 -10.98 -18.73
C SER A 21 9.25 -9.52 -18.35
N LEU A 22 9.74 -9.28 -17.13
CA LEU A 22 10.07 -7.95 -16.63
C LEU A 22 11.16 -7.28 -17.49
N LYS A 23 12.25 -8.00 -17.79
CA LYS A 23 13.32 -7.51 -18.69
C LYS A 23 12.77 -7.11 -20.07
N ARG A 24 11.88 -7.92 -20.64
CA ARG A 24 11.23 -7.62 -21.93
C ARG A 24 10.37 -6.36 -21.83
N ASP A 25 9.56 -6.23 -20.80
CA ASP A 25 8.67 -5.07 -20.63
C ASP A 25 9.46 -3.79 -20.35
N VAL A 26 10.54 -3.86 -19.56
CA VAL A 26 11.47 -2.73 -19.32
C VAL A 26 12.15 -2.28 -20.62
N ARG A 27 12.63 -3.22 -21.45
CA ARG A 27 13.19 -2.90 -22.78
C ARG A 27 12.18 -2.19 -23.67
N ARG A 28 10.93 -2.63 -23.67
CA ARG A 28 9.86 -1.95 -24.42
C ARG A 28 9.71 -0.51 -23.93
N CYS A 29 9.59 -0.30 -22.62
CA CYS A 29 9.49 1.05 -22.06
C CYS A 29 10.72 1.91 -22.44
N MET A 30 11.93 1.37 -22.35
CA MET A 30 13.15 2.06 -22.79
C MET A 30 13.09 2.50 -24.25
N THR A 31 12.55 1.66 -25.16
CA THR A 31 12.44 2.01 -26.59
C THR A 31 11.36 3.04 -26.89
N GLU A 32 10.32 3.11 -26.05
CA GLU A 32 9.18 4.03 -26.21
C GLU A 32 9.39 5.38 -25.49
N SER A 33 10.35 5.45 -24.56
CA SER A 33 10.64 6.64 -23.76
C SER A 33 11.74 7.53 -24.36
N ALA A 34 11.76 8.80 -23.94
CA ALA A 34 12.77 9.78 -24.30
C ALA A 34 13.39 10.47 -23.07
N SER A 35 14.54 11.13 -23.26
CA SER A 35 15.18 11.96 -22.22
C SER A 35 15.42 11.20 -20.90
N TYR A 36 15.16 11.84 -19.76
CA TYR A 36 15.36 11.28 -18.42
C TYR A 36 14.58 9.98 -18.16
N GLU A 37 13.41 9.78 -18.78
CA GLU A 37 12.65 8.54 -18.63
C GLU A 37 13.40 7.36 -19.27
N LYS A 38 14.01 7.60 -20.44
CA LYS A 38 14.87 6.59 -21.07
C LYS A 38 16.07 6.26 -20.18
N THR A 39 16.72 7.26 -19.62
CA THR A 39 17.85 7.06 -18.69
C THR A 39 17.44 6.27 -17.44
N MET A 40 16.22 6.48 -16.92
CA MET A 40 15.67 5.69 -15.83
C MET A 40 15.56 4.21 -16.24
N TRP A 41 14.94 3.93 -17.40
CA TRP A 41 14.76 2.57 -17.90
C TRP A 41 16.08 1.86 -18.24
N GLU A 42 17.06 2.57 -18.80
CA GLU A 42 18.41 2.04 -19.07
C GLU A 42 19.11 1.57 -17.79
N ARG A 43 18.98 2.32 -16.69
CA ARG A 43 19.52 1.93 -15.38
C ARG A 43 18.80 0.72 -14.80
N ILE A 44 17.47 0.67 -14.91
CA ILE A 44 16.67 -0.48 -14.47
C ILE A 44 17.05 -1.72 -15.28
N GLU A 45 17.19 -1.62 -16.60
CA GLU A 45 17.61 -2.75 -17.43
C GLU A 45 18.99 -3.26 -17.00
N THR A 46 19.95 -2.36 -16.78
CA THR A 46 21.31 -2.74 -16.36
C THR A 46 21.28 -3.53 -15.07
N GLU A 47 20.57 -3.04 -14.04
CA GLU A 47 20.43 -3.74 -12.77
C GLU A 47 19.77 -5.11 -12.95
N LEU A 48 18.67 -5.18 -13.71
CA LEU A 48 17.97 -6.45 -13.97
C LEU A 48 18.87 -7.48 -14.67
N GLU A 49 19.81 -7.06 -15.53
CA GLU A 49 20.74 -7.98 -16.20
C GLU A 49 21.74 -8.63 -15.23
N GLU A 50 22.09 -7.95 -14.15
CA GLU A 50 23.01 -8.47 -13.12
C GLU A 50 22.33 -9.41 -12.12
N ILE A 51 20.99 -9.41 -12.07
CA ILE A 51 20.23 -10.24 -11.13
C ILE A 51 20.39 -11.73 -11.44
N ASN A 52 20.87 -12.46 -10.43
CA ASN A 52 20.79 -13.90 -10.36
C ASN A 52 19.73 -14.32 -9.33
N VAL A 53 18.64 -14.94 -9.81
CA VAL A 53 17.51 -15.38 -8.96
C VAL A 53 17.96 -16.30 -7.83
N LYS A 54 19.03 -17.09 -8.01
CA LYS A 54 19.58 -17.98 -6.95
C LYS A 54 20.09 -17.23 -5.72
N ASN A 55 20.42 -15.95 -5.88
CA ASN A 55 20.89 -15.10 -4.78
C ASN A 55 19.73 -14.36 -4.10
N LEU A 56 18.51 -14.45 -4.63
CA LEU A 56 17.34 -13.79 -4.08
C LEU A 56 16.54 -14.71 -3.17
N GLY A 57 15.85 -14.12 -2.19
CA GLY A 57 14.77 -14.80 -1.49
C GLY A 57 13.55 -14.99 -2.40
N PHE A 58 12.76 -16.03 -2.16
CA PHE A 58 11.49 -16.25 -2.88
C PHE A 58 10.50 -15.08 -2.72
N ASP A 59 10.64 -14.31 -1.64
CA ASP A 59 9.82 -13.15 -1.28
C ASP A 59 10.38 -11.83 -1.84
N HIS A 60 11.47 -11.87 -2.61
CA HIS A 60 12.03 -10.69 -3.24
C HIS A 60 11.07 -10.14 -4.31
N PRO A 61 10.81 -8.82 -4.38
CA PRO A 61 9.84 -8.23 -5.31
C PRO A 61 10.05 -8.63 -6.79
N ILE A 62 11.31 -8.69 -7.21
CA ILE A 62 11.71 -9.11 -8.57
C ILE A 62 11.27 -10.54 -8.91
N CYS A 63 11.26 -11.45 -7.94
CA CYS A 63 10.77 -12.83 -8.16
C CYS A 63 9.30 -12.82 -8.58
N SER A 64 8.52 -11.81 -8.17
CA SER A 64 7.13 -11.58 -8.60
C SER A 64 7.01 -10.52 -9.71
N GLY A 65 8.09 -10.17 -10.40
CA GLY A 65 8.06 -9.19 -11.50
C GLY A 65 7.70 -7.77 -11.06
N VAL A 66 7.93 -7.43 -9.79
CA VAL A 66 7.62 -6.12 -9.21
C VAL A 66 8.88 -5.26 -9.12
N LEU A 67 8.78 -4.02 -9.62
CA LEU A 67 9.74 -2.96 -9.35
C LEU A 67 9.30 -2.21 -8.09
N ASP A 68 10.14 -2.25 -7.07
CA ASP A 68 9.92 -1.59 -5.78
C ASP A 68 10.86 -0.38 -5.65
N ILE A 69 10.30 0.78 -5.31
CA ILE A 69 11.05 2.03 -5.14
C ILE A 69 12.13 1.94 -4.04
N LYS A 70 11.98 1.02 -3.08
CA LYS A 70 12.97 0.78 -2.02
C LYS A 70 14.09 -0.20 -2.42
N SER A 71 14.08 -0.72 -3.64
CA SER A 71 15.08 -1.65 -4.15
C SER A 71 16.00 -1.00 -5.19
N GLU A 72 17.16 -1.61 -5.44
CA GLU A 72 18.01 -1.22 -6.56
C GLU A 72 17.25 -1.35 -7.90
N PRO A 73 17.48 -0.43 -8.86
CA PRO A 73 18.49 0.63 -8.81
C PRO A 73 18.01 1.95 -8.16
N PHE A 74 16.77 2.02 -7.66
CA PHE A 74 16.15 3.30 -7.27
C PHE A 74 16.83 3.94 -6.06
N THR A 75 17.31 3.14 -5.12
CA THR A 75 18.04 3.58 -3.91
C THR A 75 19.33 4.33 -4.23
N ASN A 76 20.00 3.99 -5.32
CA ASN A 76 21.23 4.66 -5.78
C ASN A 76 21.01 5.63 -6.95
N MET A 77 19.76 5.81 -7.38
CA MET A 77 19.42 6.67 -8.51
C MET A 77 19.24 8.14 -8.04
N PRO A 78 19.67 9.14 -8.83
CA PRO A 78 19.37 10.54 -8.53
C PRO A 78 17.86 10.77 -8.40
N GLY A 79 17.47 11.57 -7.42
CA GLY A 79 16.06 11.88 -7.12
C GLY A 79 15.27 12.28 -8.36
N SER A 80 15.81 13.21 -9.17
CA SER A 80 15.19 13.69 -10.41
C SER A 80 14.89 12.61 -11.45
N VAL A 81 15.66 11.51 -11.47
CA VAL A 81 15.44 10.38 -12.37
C VAL A 81 14.47 9.39 -11.73
N SER A 82 14.64 9.08 -10.44
CA SER A 82 13.75 8.17 -9.71
C SER A 82 12.32 8.73 -9.55
N ASP A 83 12.16 10.05 -9.55
CA ASP A 83 10.85 10.70 -9.40
C ASP A 83 9.94 10.47 -10.61
N ILE A 84 10.51 10.12 -11.78
CA ILE A 84 9.76 9.72 -12.97
C ILE A 84 8.98 8.43 -12.69
N PHE A 85 9.55 7.50 -11.93
CA PHE A 85 8.86 6.29 -11.48
C PHE A 85 7.65 6.60 -10.60
N LYS A 86 7.69 7.72 -9.86
CA LYS A 86 6.64 8.18 -8.96
C LYS A 86 5.55 9.01 -9.65
N GLU A 87 5.80 9.53 -10.86
CA GLU A 87 4.85 10.36 -11.62
C GLU A 87 3.43 9.79 -11.66
N PRO A 88 3.21 8.48 -11.95
CA PRO A 88 1.86 7.91 -12.01
C PRO A 88 1.08 7.96 -10.68
N PHE A 89 1.78 8.22 -9.57
CA PHE A 89 1.27 8.26 -8.21
C PHE A 89 1.15 9.68 -7.66
N ARG A 90 1.74 10.70 -8.31
CA ARG A 90 1.64 12.10 -7.88
C ARG A 90 0.20 12.60 -7.78
N LYS A 91 -0.70 12.04 -8.58
CA LYS A 91 -2.15 12.30 -8.53
C LYS A 91 -2.80 12.00 -7.17
N TYR A 92 -2.13 11.24 -6.31
CA TYR A 92 -2.60 10.93 -4.96
C TYR A 92 -2.08 11.90 -3.92
N LYS A 93 -0.99 12.62 -4.21
CA LYS A 93 -0.40 13.56 -3.26
C LYS A 93 -1.36 14.73 -3.04
N LEU A 94 -1.82 14.89 -1.82
CA LEU A 94 -2.62 16.05 -1.44
C LEU A 94 -1.70 17.27 -1.28
N GLU A 95 -2.15 18.41 -1.80
CA GLU A 95 -1.51 19.68 -1.49
C GLU A 95 -1.60 19.97 0.01
N GLN A 96 -0.68 20.78 0.53
CA GLN A 96 -0.74 21.17 1.93
C GLN A 96 -2.01 22.00 2.17
N ASN A 97 -2.75 21.64 3.21
CA ASN A 97 -3.99 22.32 3.56
C ASN A 97 -3.76 23.20 4.79
N HIS A 98 -3.88 24.52 4.58
CA HIS A 98 -3.68 25.50 5.64
C HIS A 98 -4.70 25.36 6.77
N ASP A 99 -5.95 25.04 6.45
CA ASP A 99 -7.03 24.91 7.44
C ASP A 99 -6.83 23.70 8.36
N ILE A 100 -6.37 22.57 7.80
CA ILE A 100 -5.99 21.39 8.61
C ILE A 100 -4.79 21.73 9.50
N MET A 101 -3.81 22.47 8.99
CA MET A 101 -2.64 22.90 9.77
C MET A 101 -3.06 23.82 10.92
N GLU A 102 -3.92 24.81 10.67
CA GLU A 102 -4.45 25.68 11.72
C GLU A 102 -5.28 24.88 12.73
N ALA A 103 -6.15 23.96 12.30
CA ALA A 103 -6.88 23.08 13.20
C ALA A 103 -5.94 22.25 14.11
N CYS A 104 -4.82 21.76 13.59
CA CYS A 104 -3.81 21.07 14.39
C CYS A 104 -3.14 22.03 15.39
N LYS A 105 -2.79 23.25 14.98
CA LYS A 105 -2.17 24.25 15.87
C LYS A 105 -3.14 24.66 16.98
N GLU A 106 -4.37 25.02 16.63
CA GLU A 106 -5.42 25.38 17.57
C GLU A 106 -5.68 24.26 18.55
N PHE A 107 -5.83 23.01 18.09
CA PHE A 107 -6.07 21.88 18.97
C PHE A 107 -4.93 21.67 19.99
N ILE A 108 -3.67 21.72 19.54
CA ILE A 108 -2.52 21.55 20.44
C ILE A 108 -2.43 22.72 21.43
N GLN A 109 -2.59 23.97 20.97
CA GLN A 109 -2.60 25.15 21.82
C GLN A 109 -3.78 25.15 22.81
N ASN A 110 -4.95 24.65 22.40
CA ASN A 110 -6.15 24.58 23.23
C ASN A 110 -6.07 23.45 24.25
N GLU A 111 -5.44 22.33 23.96
CA GLU A 111 -5.15 21.32 24.99
C GLU A 111 -4.09 21.83 25.99
N GLU A 112 -3.14 22.67 25.55
CA GLU A 112 -2.24 23.38 26.46
C GLU A 112 -2.97 24.44 27.32
N SER A 113 -4.05 25.05 26.81
CA SER A 113 -4.75 26.19 27.43
C SER A 113 -6.18 25.94 27.97
N LYS A 114 -6.74 24.73 27.80
CA LYS A 114 -8.09 24.27 28.19
C LYS A 114 -9.26 25.13 27.67
N ILE A 115 -9.33 25.40 26.36
CA ILE A 115 -10.45 26.16 25.75
C ILE A 115 -11.24 25.29 24.75
N ASN A 116 -12.56 25.49 24.69
CA ASN A 116 -13.52 24.70 23.91
C ASN A 116 -13.75 25.35 22.52
N ILE A 117 -13.75 24.56 21.44
CA ILE A 117 -14.04 25.04 20.06
C ILE A 117 -15.40 24.51 19.59
N ASP A 118 -16.16 25.40 18.95
CA ASP A 118 -17.43 25.14 18.26
C ASP A 118 -17.31 25.37 16.74
N GLU A 119 -18.21 24.71 15.99
CA GLU A 119 -18.48 24.73 14.52
C GLU A 119 -17.80 23.67 13.60
N PRO A 120 -18.52 23.07 12.61
CA PRO A 120 -17.94 22.12 11.63
C PRO A 120 -18.08 22.52 10.13
N GLU A 121 -16.97 22.37 9.40
CA GLU A 121 -16.94 21.86 8.02
C GLU A 121 -16.58 20.34 8.03
N GLU A 122 -17.05 19.56 7.03
CA GLU A 122 -16.88 18.09 7.00
C GLU A 122 -15.41 17.59 7.09
N LEU A 123 -14.45 18.35 6.52
CA LEU A 123 -13.02 18.01 6.58
C LEU A 123 -12.40 18.32 7.95
N GLN A 124 -12.90 19.35 8.62
CA GLN A 124 -12.51 19.72 9.97
C GLN A 124 -13.09 18.71 10.99
N ASP A 125 -14.29 18.19 10.78
CA ASP A 125 -14.87 17.14 11.63
C ASP A 125 -14.02 15.88 11.64
N LEU A 126 -13.60 15.40 10.47
CA LEU A 126 -12.76 14.21 10.36
C LEU A 126 -11.39 14.43 11.04
N THR A 127 -10.81 15.61 10.83
CA THR A 127 -9.57 16.05 11.49
C THR A 127 -9.73 16.07 13.02
N LYS A 128 -10.81 16.67 13.51
CA LYS A 128 -11.14 16.73 14.94
C LYS A 128 -11.30 15.35 15.55
N ARG A 129 -12.04 14.44 14.91
CA ARG A 129 -12.20 13.05 15.36
C ARG A 129 -10.85 12.32 15.47
N MET A 130 -9.94 12.53 14.52
CA MET A 130 -8.59 11.96 14.58
C MET A 130 -7.79 12.56 15.75
N LEU A 131 -7.82 13.88 15.92
CA LEU A 131 -7.16 14.58 17.03
C LEU A 131 -7.67 14.11 18.39
N GLU A 132 -8.99 13.97 18.56
CA GLU A 132 -9.61 13.43 19.77
C GLU A 132 -9.19 11.97 20.04
N SER A 133 -9.03 11.16 18.99
CA SER A 133 -8.51 9.80 19.11
C SER A 133 -7.06 9.80 19.59
N MET A 134 -6.21 10.67 19.03
CA MET A 134 -4.81 10.81 19.44
C MET A 134 -4.67 11.33 20.86
N LEU A 135 -5.54 12.26 21.27
CA LEU A 135 -5.56 12.79 22.63
C LEU A 135 -5.81 11.71 23.68
N LYS A 136 -6.65 10.71 23.39
CA LYS A 136 -6.87 9.55 24.27
C LYS A 136 -5.58 8.74 24.45
N VAL A 137 -4.78 8.59 23.39
CA VAL A 137 -3.47 7.93 23.43
C VAL A 137 -2.50 8.74 24.29
N TRP A 138 -2.44 10.05 24.10
CA TRP A 138 -1.51 10.93 24.83
C TRP A 138 -1.81 11.04 26.32
N LYS A 139 -3.10 10.98 26.71
CA LYS A 139 -3.52 10.99 28.12
C LYS A 139 -3.36 9.63 28.80
N SER A 140 -3.02 8.57 28.05
CA SER A 140 -2.90 7.22 28.61
C SER A 140 -1.57 7.04 29.36
N PRO A 141 -1.61 6.61 30.65
CA PRO A 141 -0.41 6.32 31.43
C PRO A 141 0.51 5.27 30.80
N LYS A 142 -0.05 4.43 29.93
CA LYS A 142 0.66 3.38 29.21
C LYS A 142 1.65 3.95 28.20
N TYR A 143 1.20 4.89 27.37
CA TYR A 143 2.07 5.55 26.39
C TYR A 143 3.03 6.54 27.07
N ASP A 144 2.60 7.18 28.16
CA ASP A 144 3.51 7.97 29.01
C ASP A 144 4.67 7.11 29.55
N ALA A 145 4.39 5.90 30.01
CA ALA A 145 5.42 4.98 30.47
C ALA A 145 6.28 4.40 29.33
N TYR A 146 5.73 4.23 28.12
CA TYR A 146 6.53 3.88 26.93
C TYR A 146 7.55 4.97 26.64
N ILE A 147 7.12 6.22 26.56
CA ILE A 147 7.99 7.36 26.23
C ILE A 147 9.01 7.66 27.33
N LYS A 148 8.57 7.75 28.60
CA LYS A 148 9.44 8.18 29.71
C LYS A 148 10.31 7.07 30.29
N LYS A 149 9.85 5.81 30.23
CA LYS A 149 10.49 4.68 30.93
C LYS A 149 10.93 3.56 29.99
N GLY A 150 10.74 3.72 28.68
CA GLY A 150 11.11 2.71 27.69
C GLY A 150 10.33 1.40 27.83
N LYS A 151 9.15 1.40 28.48
CA LYS A 151 8.33 0.20 28.62
C LYS A 151 7.83 -0.25 27.26
N SER A 152 7.84 -1.55 26.96
CA SER A 152 7.32 -2.05 25.67
C SER A 152 5.80 -1.93 25.55
N ILE A 153 5.32 -1.54 24.37
CA ILE A 153 3.92 -1.67 23.95
C ILE A 153 3.79 -2.94 23.10
N ASN A 154 2.81 -3.79 23.43
CA ASN A 154 2.52 -4.95 22.58
C ASN A 154 1.73 -4.53 21.33
N GLU A 155 1.77 -5.36 20.30
CA GLU A 155 1.21 -5.06 18.99
C GLU A 155 -0.32 -4.91 19.02
N GLY A 156 -1.03 -5.86 19.65
CA GLY A 156 -2.50 -5.79 19.75
C GLY A 156 -2.98 -4.52 20.47
N SER A 157 -2.25 -4.09 21.49
CA SER A 157 -2.49 -2.79 22.14
C SER A 157 -2.31 -1.61 21.20
N TYR A 158 -1.24 -1.63 20.41
CA TYR A 158 -0.96 -0.56 19.47
C TYR A 158 -2.04 -0.49 18.37
N VAL A 159 -2.45 -1.66 17.87
CA VAL A 159 -3.56 -1.80 16.93
C VAL A 159 -4.85 -1.26 17.54
N CYS A 160 -5.29 -1.77 18.69
CA CYS A 160 -6.61 -1.44 19.24
C CYS A 160 -6.71 0.00 19.74
N GLU A 161 -5.63 0.58 20.27
CA GLU A 161 -5.68 1.89 20.93
C GLU A 161 -5.25 3.04 20.02
N VAL A 162 -4.49 2.76 18.94
CA VAL A 162 -3.97 3.80 18.04
C VAL A 162 -4.42 3.57 16.60
N LEU A 163 -4.04 2.43 16.00
CA LEU A 163 -4.19 2.24 14.55
C LEU A 163 -5.65 2.05 14.14
N ALA A 164 -6.37 1.15 14.79
CA ALA A 164 -7.76 0.85 14.44
C ALA A 164 -8.69 2.06 14.63
N PRO A 165 -8.63 2.83 15.75
CA PRO A 165 -9.40 4.07 15.87
C PRO A 165 -9.14 5.07 14.73
N LEU A 166 -7.87 5.30 14.38
CA LEU A 166 -7.51 6.23 13.29
C LEU A 166 -7.99 5.73 11.93
N LEU A 167 -7.71 4.46 11.59
CA LEU A 167 -8.13 3.90 10.30
C LEU A 167 -9.64 3.81 10.17
N ASN A 168 -10.36 3.43 11.22
CA ASN A 168 -11.82 3.39 11.20
C ASN A 168 -12.40 4.79 10.92
N ILE A 169 -11.82 5.85 11.50
CA ILE A 169 -12.22 7.23 11.17
C ILE A 169 -11.96 7.52 9.69
N VAL A 170 -10.74 7.25 9.22
CA VAL A 170 -10.26 7.59 7.88
C VAL A 170 -10.95 6.80 6.77
N MET A 171 -11.37 5.57 7.03
CA MET A 171 -12.00 4.68 6.06
C MET A 171 -13.53 4.66 6.16
N SER A 172 -14.11 5.15 7.26
CA SER A 172 -15.56 5.32 7.39
C SER A 172 -16.12 6.35 6.40
N ASP A 173 -17.29 6.09 5.83
CA ASP A 173 -18.03 7.05 5.00
C ASP A 173 -17.19 7.66 3.86
N LEU A 174 -16.47 6.82 3.10
CA LEU A 174 -15.65 7.30 1.98
C LEU A 174 -16.46 8.19 1.01
N PRO A 175 -15.86 9.28 0.47
CA PRO A 175 -16.52 10.13 -0.52
C PRO A 175 -17.08 9.34 -1.71
N GLY A 176 -18.30 9.69 -2.13
CA GLY A 176 -19.02 8.95 -3.16
C GLY A 176 -19.73 7.69 -2.66
N ASN A 177 -19.70 7.42 -1.35
CA ASN A 177 -20.40 6.34 -0.66
C ASN A 177 -20.28 4.98 -1.36
N PRO A 178 -19.06 4.51 -1.68
CA PRO A 178 -18.88 3.18 -2.24
C PRO A 178 -19.31 2.11 -1.24
N ILE A 179 -19.76 0.97 -1.75
CA ILE A 179 -19.97 -0.22 -0.92
C ILE A 179 -18.59 -0.80 -0.63
N ALA A 180 -18.07 -0.56 0.57
CA ALA A 180 -16.80 -1.08 1.03
C ALA A 180 -16.86 -1.42 2.52
N TRP A 181 -16.01 -2.34 2.95
CA TRP A 181 -15.92 -2.75 4.35
C TRP A 181 -14.50 -3.15 4.74
N ASP A 182 -14.24 -2.98 6.02
CA ASP A 182 -12.98 -3.27 6.67
C ASP A 182 -12.98 -4.68 7.25
N ILE A 183 -11.83 -5.35 7.15
CA ILE A 183 -11.58 -6.68 7.73
C ILE A 183 -10.30 -6.56 8.56
N TRP A 184 -10.39 -6.86 9.86
CA TRP A 184 -9.24 -6.89 10.77
C TRP A 184 -8.91 -8.34 11.14
N GLY A 185 -7.62 -8.68 11.21
CA GLY A 185 -7.12 -9.92 11.83
C GLY A 185 -7.04 -11.16 10.91
N GLU A 186 -7.36 -12.33 11.47
CA GLU A 186 -6.97 -13.66 10.95
C GLU A 186 -7.62 -14.13 9.64
N GLU A 187 -8.43 -13.29 8.99
CA GLU A 187 -9.08 -13.65 7.73
C GLU A 187 -8.04 -13.73 6.60
N GLY A 188 -8.03 -14.84 5.88
CA GLY A 188 -7.15 -15.02 4.73
C GLY A 188 -7.64 -14.21 3.54
N SER A 189 -6.74 -13.47 2.91
CA SER A 189 -7.01 -12.77 1.64
C SER A 189 -7.60 -13.73 0.62
N SER A 190 -8.74 -13.35 0.06
CA SER A 190 -9.39 -14.06 -1.04
C SER A 190 -8.56 -13.99 -2.31
N ALA A 191 -7.91 -12.84 -2.56
CA ALA A 191 -6.98 -12.70 -3.67
C ALA A 191 -5.85 -13.75 -3.61
N SER A 192 -5.21 -13.84 -2.44
CA SER A 192 -4.15 -14.82 -2.20
C SER A 192 -4.65 -16.26 -2.25
N ALA A 193 -5.85 -16.52 -1.70
CA ALA A 193 -6.47 -17.85 -1.72
C ALA A 193 -6.73 -18.35 -3.14
N ILE A 194 -7.16 -17.47 -4.05
CA ILE A 194 -7.46 -17.81 -5.44
C ILE A 194 -6.20 -18.19 -6.19
N LEU A 195 -5.13 -17.40 -6.05
CA LEU A 195 -3.87 -17.67 -6.75
C LEU A 195 -3.16 -18.91 -6.22
N LYS A 196 -3.24 -19.14 -4.91
CA LYS A 196 -2.69 -20.36 -4.30
C LYS A 196 -3.62 -21.57 -4.40
N GLY A 197 -4.84 -21.40 -4.93
CA GLY A 197 -5.84 -22.46 -5.07
C GLY A 197 -6.42 -22.98 -3.74
N SER A 198 -6.14 -22.34 -2.60
CA SER A 198 -6.63 -22.78 -1.30
C SER A 198 -6.63 -21.68 -0.24
N ARG A 199 -7.76 -21.52 0.46
CA ARG A 199 -7.91 -20.61 1.61
C ARG A 199 -7.02 -20.99 2.80
N LYS A 200 -6.64 -22.26 2.95
CA LYS A 200 -5.81 -22.72 4.10
C LYS A 200 -4.39 -22.16 4.08
N ILE A 201 -3.89 -21.83 2.88
CA ILE A 201 -2.53 -21.31 2.65
C ILE A 201 -2.54 -19.85 2.17
N ALA A 202 -3.72 -19.22 2.18
CA ALA A 202 -3.87 -17.81 1.86
C ALA A 202 -3.09 -16.96 2.86
N ARG A 203 -2.47 -15.89 2.36
CA ARG A 203 -1.83 -14.90 3.22
C ARG A 203 -2.91 -14.16 4.03
N ARG A 204 -2.57 -13.78 5.25
CA ARG A 204 -3.44 -13.01 6.18
C ARG A 204 -2.78 -11.67 6.44
N ALA A 205 -3.50 -10.59 6.20
CA ALA A 205 -3.05 -9.24 6.55
C ALA A 205 -3.65 -8.83 7.89
N ASP A 206 -3.00 -7.92 8.60
CA ASP A 206 -3.55 -7.43 9.87
C ASP A 206 -4.82 -6.60 9.65
N TYR A 207 -4.89 -5.92 8.51
CA TYR A 207 -6.10 -5.27 8.03
C TYR A 207 -6.21 -5.32 6.51
N MET A 208 -7.44 -5.40 6.02
CA MET A 208 -7.80 -5.31 4.61
C MET A 208 -9.06 -4.47 4.42
N MET A 209 -9.12 -3.73 3.32
CA MET A 209 -10.37 -3.09 2.86
C MET A 209 -10.83 -3.71 1.56
N VAL A 210 -12.09 -4.13 1.51
CA VAL A 210 -12.72 -4.69 0.31
C VAL A 210 -13.71 -3.68 -0.25
N ALA A 211 -13.64 -3.41 -1.54
CA ALA A 211 -14.64 -2.61 -2.25
C ALA A 211 -15.44 -3.46 -3.23
N GLN A 212 -16.73 -3.15 -3.32
CA GLN A 212 -17.65 -3.76 -4.28
C GLN A 212 -17.95 -2.77 -5.42
N PHE A 213 -17.66 -3.18 -6.65
CA PHE A 213 -17.85 -2.33 -7.83
C PHE A 213 -19.17 -2.55 -8.56
N ARG A 214 -19.58 -3.82 -8.64
CA ARG A 214 -20.86 -4.28 -9.21
C ARG A 214 -21.34 -5.44 -8.35
N LYS A 215 -22.57 -5.90 -8.57
CA LYS A 215 -23.13 -7.05 -7.85
C LYS A 215 -22.15 -8.24 -7.90
N ASN A 216 -21.65 -8.64 -6.73
CA ASN A 216 -20.71 -9.75 -6.53
C ASN A 216 -19.35 -9.56 -7.23
N ALA A 217 -18.89 -8.31 -7.40
CA ALA A 217 -17.57 -7.96 -7.92
C ALA A 217 -16.78 -7.24 -6.82
N GLU A 218 -16.17 -8.04 -5.95
CA GLU A 218 -15.43 -7.61 -4.77
C GLU A 218 -13.94 -7.67 -5.04
N LEU A 219 -13.22 -6.63 -4.62
CA LEU A 219 -11.78 -6.54 -4.74
C LEU A 219 -11.21 -5.97 -3.44
N GLU A 220 -10.19 -6.64 -2.92
CA GLU A 220 -9.34 -6.10 -1.85
C GLU A 220 -8.48 -4.97 -2.43
N ILE A 221 -8.62 -3.75 -1.90
CA ILE A 221 -7.98 -2.53 -2.41
C ILE A 221 -6.95 -1.95 -1.45
N VAL A 222 -7.07 -2.24 -0.15
CA VAL A 222 -6.12 -1.80 0.87
C VAL A 222 -5.65 -3.00 1.68
N TYR A 223 -4.35 -3.06 1.98
CA TYR A 223 -3.77 -4.01 2.93
C TYR A 223 -2.92 -3.27 3.96
N LEU A 224 -2.84 -3.79 5.17
CA LEU A 224 -1.95 -3.28 6.20
C LEU A 224 -1.25 -4.43 6.91
N GLU A 225 0.03 -4.22 7.16
CA GLU A 225 0.84 -5.00 8.09
C GLU A 225 1.36 -4.07 9.17
N THR A 226 1.42 -4.58 10.39
CA THR A 226 1.92 -3.83 11.52
C THR A 226 2.87 -4.65 12.37
N GLY A 227 3.65 -3.90 13.15
CA GLY A 227 4.35 -4.44 14.30
C GLY A 227 4.08 -3.59 15.53
N ARG A 228 5.00 -3.69 16.50
CA ARG A 228 5.05 -2.81 17.67
C ARG A 228 5.69 -1.46 17.29
N PRO A 229 5.48 -0.39 18.09
CA PRO A 229 6.16 0.90 17.87
C PRO A 229 7.69 0.79 17.75
N ASN A 230 8.30 -0.14 18.48
CA ASN A 230 9.74 -0.39 18.45
C ASN A 230 10.13 -1.63 17.62
N SER A 231 9.37 -1.95 16.56
CA SER A 231 9.67 -3.10 15.69
C SER A 231 11.05 -3.02 15.07
N SER A 232 11.72 -4.18 14.96
CA SER A 232 13.03 -4.30 14.31
C SER A 232 12.95 -4.05 12.82
N GLN A 233 14.07 -3.68 12.20
CA GLN A 233 14.15 -3.49 10.75
C GLN A 233 13.73 -4.76 9.99
N ASP A 234 14.18 -5.93 10.41
CA ASP A 234 13.80 -7.21 9.79
C ASP A 234 12.27 -7.44 9.75
N LYS A 235 11.53 -7.03 10.78
CA LYS A 235 10.06 -7.12 10.77
C LYS A 235 9.47 -6.16 9.73
N ARG A 236 9.96 -4.91 9.71
CA ARG A 236 9.53 -3.87 8.75
C ARG A 236 9.76 -4.31 7.30
N ASP A 237 10.92 -4.92 7.02
CA ASP A 237 11.28 -5.38 5.68
C ASP A 237 10.47 -6.62 5.24
N ARG A 238 10.21 -7.55 6.17
CA ARG A 238 9.34 -8.71 5.90
C ARG A 238 7.91 -8.28 5.62
N ASP A 239 7.39 -7.31 6.38
CA ASP A 239 6.04 -6.78 6.19
C ASP A 239 5.92 -6.05 4.85
N HIS A 240 6.92 -5.24 4.49
CA HIS A 240 7.00 -4.58 3.19
C HIS A 240 6.91 -5.58 2.03
N LYS A 241 7.73 -6.65 2.06
CA LYS A 241 7.69 -7.71 1.04
C LYS A 241 6.34 -8.45 1.02
N LYS A 242 5.75 -8.68 2.19
CA LYS A 242 4.43 -9.33 2.30
C LYS A 242 3.33 -8.47 1.67
N LEU A 243 3.34 -7.16 1.88
CA LEU A 243 2.42 -6.19 1.29
C LEU A 243 2.54 -6.10 -0.24
N ILE A 244 3.76 -6.20 -0.77
CA ILE A 244 4.00 -6.30 -2.23
C ILE A 244 3.30 -7.52 -2.80
N LEU A 245 3.44 -8.68 -2.15
CA LEU A 245 2.80 -9.93 -2.61
C LEU A 245 1.28 -9.85 -2.54
N PHE A 246 0.71 -9.23 -1.50
CA PHE A 246 -0.74 -8.98 -1.46
C PHE A 246 -1.20 -8.13 -2.63
N SER A 247 -0.51 -7.03 -2.89
CA SER A 247 -0.87 -6.09 -3.96
C SER A 247 -0.80 -6.73 -5.34
N ASN A 248 0.25 -7.52 -5.58
CA ASN A 248 0.40 -8.30 -6.80
C ASN A 248 -0.75 -9.30 -6.94
N ASP A 249 -1.05 -10.04 -5.87
CA ASP A 249 -2.13 -11.02 -5.83
C ASP A 249 -3.48 -10.36 -6.21
N SER A 250 -3.84 -9.20 -5.62
CA SER A 250 -5.11 -8.53 -5.91
C SER A 250 -5.20 -8.05 -7.35
N ILE A 251 -4.14 -7.43 -7.89
CA ILE A 251 -4.13 -6.99 -9.29
C ILE A 251 -4.37 -8.18 -10.22
N ASP A 252 -3.73 -9.33 -9.97
CA ASP A 252 -3.85 -10.50 -10.84
C ASP A 252 -5.21 -11.19 -10.77
N THR A 253 -5.83 -11.18 -9.59
CA THR A 253 -7.18 -11.75 -9.44
C THR A 253 -8.22 -11.02 -10.28
N THR A 254 -7.98 -9.77 -10.68
CA THR A 254 -8.88 -9.02 -11.57
C THR A 254 -9.10 -9.72 -12.92
N ARG A 255 -8.13 -10.52 -13.38
CA ARG A 255 -8.21 -11.30 -14.63
C ARG A 255 -8.77 -12.71 -14.43
N ASN A 256 -8.73 -13.22 -13.21
CA ASN A 256 -9.11 -14.59 -12.86
C ASN A 256 -10.57 -14.70 -12.42
N ILE A 257 -11.09 -13.68 -11.71
CA ILE A 257 -12.47 -13.68 -11.23
C ILE A 257 -13.39 -13.16 -12.35
N LYS A 258 -14.35 -13.99 -12.79
CA LYS A 258 -15.27 -13.67 -13.90
C LYS A 258 -15.90 -12.28 -13.81
N ASN A 259 -16.36 -11.87 -12.63
CA ASN A 259 -17.03 -10.58 -12.44
C ASN A 259 -16.05 -9.40 -12.49
N LEU A 260 -14.87 -9.54 -11.89
CA LEU A 260 -13.81 -8.53 -12.01
C LEU A 260 -13.26 -8.46 -13.44
N LYS A 261 -13.09 -9.60 -14.11
CA LYS A 261 -12.62 -9.66 -15.51
C LYS A 261 -13.53 -8.84 -16.43
N LYS A 262 -14.85 -8.91 -16.24
CA LYS A 262 -15.79 -8.07 -17.01
C LYS A 262 -15.59 -6.57 -16.79
N ILE A 263 -15.13 -6.16 -15.61
CA ILE A 263 -14.86 -4.76 -15.26
C ILE A 263 -13.49 -4.34 -15.83
N PHE A 264 -12.45 -5.13 -15.58
CA PHE A 264 -11.05 -4.79 -15.91
C PHE A 264 -10.59 -5.27 -17.29
N ASN A 265 -11.48 -5.87 -18.09
CA ASN A 265 -11.27 -6.01 -19.53
C ASN A 265 -11.27 -4.65 -20.24
N GLN A 266 -11.90 -3.62 -19.66
CA GLN A 266 -11.83 -2.25 -20.17
C GLN A 266 -10.47 -1.63 -19.83
N PRO A 267 -9.69 -1.16 -20.83
CA PRO A 267 -8.36 -0.57 -20.59
C PRO A 267 -8.39 0.62 -19.64
N SER A 268 -9.37 1.52 -19.78
CA SER A 268 -9.57 2.71 -18.93
C SER A 268 -9.67 2.33 -17.44
N ARG A 269 -10.48 1.33 -17.10
CA ARG A 269 -10.64 0.83 -15.73
C ARG A 269 -9.40 0.12 -15.20
N ARG A 270 -8.71 -0.63 -16.07
CA ARG A 270 -7.45 -1.31 -15.72
C ARG A 270 -6.35 -0.30 -15.42
N GLN A 271 -6.22 0.75 -16.23
CA GLN A 271 -5.27 1.82 -15.99
C GLN A 271 -5.59 2.56 -14.69
N ASN A 272 -6.87 2.73 -14.34
CA ASN A 272 -7.27 3.37 -13.09
C ASN A 272 -7.04 2.52 -11.83
N LEU A 273 -6.86 1.21 -11.96
CA LEU A 273 -6.66 0.33 -10.80
C LEU A 273 -5.36 0.66 -10.08
N THR A 274 -5.46 0.82 -8.77
CA THR A 274 -4.35 0.97 -7.84
C THR A 274 -4.69 0.22 -6.56
N ILE A 275 -3.75 -0.57 -6.07
CA ILE A 275 -3.86 -1.23 -4.75
C ILE A 275 -3.00 -0.44 -3.78
N PHE A 276 -3.53 -0.16 -2.60
CA PHE A 276 -2.83 0.61 -1.57
C PHE A 276 -2.38 -0.31 -0.45
N THR A 277 -1.26 0.03 0.15
CA THR A 277 -0.77 -0.72 1.31
C THR A 277 -0.20 0.20 2.36
N ILE A 278 -0.35 -0.21 3.62
CA ILE A 278 0.08 0.55 4.79
C ILE A 278 1.09 -0.33 5.54
N ASN A 279 2.34 0.09 5.59
CA ASN A 279 3.35 -0.55 6.42
C ASN A 279 3.54 0.27 7.68
N ILE A 280 3.17 -0.28 8.84
CA ILE A 280 3.47 0.36 10.13
C ILE A 280 4.89 -0.05 10.55
N ALA A 281 5.85 0.71 10.04
CA ALA A 281 7.27 0.47 10.18
C ALA A 281 7.81 0.97 11.54
N GLY A 282 7.31 0.38 12.63
CA GLY A 282 7.56 0.88 13.98
C GLY A 282 6.54 1.94 14.38
N ASP A 283 6.99 3.17 14.59
CA ASP A 283 6.15 4.35 14.81
C ASP A 283 6.03 5.22 13.56
N VAL A 284 6.42 4.72 12.39
CA VAL A 284 6.24 5.39 11.09
C VAL A 284 5.15 4.67 10.31
N ILE A 285 4.17 5.42 9.81
CA ILE A 285 3.23 4.93 8.79
C ILE A 285 3.83 5.21 7.42
N GLU A 286 3.99 4.17 6.61
CA GLU A 286 4.40 4.28 5.22
C GLU A 286 3.25 3.85 4.32
N LEU A 287 2.81 4.76 3.44
CA LEU A 287 1.74 4.52 2.49
C LEU A 287 2.34 4.22 1.13
N TYR A 288 1.99 3.07 0.55
CA TYR A 288 2.39 2.71 -0.79
C TYR A 288 1.19 2.49 -1.70
N ALA A 289 1.46 2.58 -3.00
CA ALA A 289 0.54 2.26 -4.05
C ALA A 289 1.20 1.34 -5.08
N MET A 290 0.48 0.29 -5.50
CA MET A 290 0.85 -0.59 -6.60
C MET A 290 -0.04 -0.36 -7.82
N ARG A 291 0.59 -0.23 -8.98
CA ARG A 291 -0.10 -0.22 -10.28
C ARG A 291 0.61 -1.12 -11.27
N LYS A 292 -0.15 -1.71 -12.19
CA LYS A 292 0.41 -2.42 -13.35
C LYS A 292 0.28 -1.56 -14.60
N GLU A 293 1.41 -1.06 -15.10
CA GLU A 293 1.50 -0.20 -16.28
C GLU A 293 2.49 -0.81 -17.27
N SER A 294 2.11 -0.89 -18.55
CA SER A 294 2.95 -1.47 -19.60
C SER A 294 3.51 -2.86 -19.25
N GLY A 295 2.72 -3.70 -18.58
CA GLY A 295 3.11 -5.04 -18.14
C GLY A 295 3.88 -5.09 -16.81
N ILE A 296 4.38 -3.95 -16.33
CA ILE A 296 5.25 -3.83 -15.16
C ILE A 296 4.44 -3.46 -13.92
N TYR A 297 4.65 -4.18 -12.81
CA TYR A 297 4.14 -3.76 -11.51
C TYR A 297 5.09 -2.73 -10.92
N LYS A 298 4.59 -1.53 -10.71
CA LYS A 298 5.29 -0.44 -10.04
C LYS A 298 4.76 -0.31 -8.63
N TYR A 299 5.63 -0.40 -7.63
CA TYR A 299 5.29 -0.24 -6.22
C TYR A 299 6.03 0.98 -5.65
N CYS A 300 5.27 1.99 -5.25
CA CYS A 300 5.81 3.30 -4.93
C CYS A 300 5.28 3.80 -3.59
N LEU A 301 6.19 4.35 -2.78
CA LEU A 301 5.86 5.13 -1.59
C LEU A 301 5.15 6.41 -2.04
N ILE A 302 3.98 6.69 -1.48
CA ILE A 302 3.18 7.87 -1.79
C ILE A 302 3.26 8.92 -0.68
N GLU A 303 3.34 8.50 0.58
CA GLU A 303 3.44 9.39 1.73
C GLU A 303 3.96 8.62 2.94
N GLU A 304 4.65 9.31 3.85
CA GLU A 304 5.09 8.74 5.12
C GLU A 304 4.95 9.75 6.27
N ALA A 305 4.66 9.27 7.47
CA ALA A 305 4.57 10.13 8.65
C ALA A 305 4.90 9.37 9.94
N THR A 306 5.46 10.06 10.92
CA THR A 306 5.58 9.49 12.28
C THR A 306 4.22 9.55 12.98
N ILE A 307 3.86 8.48 13.67
CA ILE A 307 2.67 8.34 14.51
C ILE A 307 2.99 8.92 15.89
N PRO A 308 2.42 10.08 16.29
CA PRO A 308 2.77 10.69 17.56
C PRO A 308 2.11 9.95 18.73
N LEU A 309 2.91 9.20 19.48
CA LEU A 309 2.45 8.47 20.68
C LEU A 309 2.42 9.34 21.96
N HIS A 310 2.83 10.60 21.84
CA HIS A 310 2.71 11.63 22.87
C HIS A 310 2.43 12.98 22.21
N MET A 311 1.96 13.94 23.01
CA MET A 311 1.73 15.30 22.54
C MET A 311 3.05 15.89 22.05
N THR A 312 3.03 16.45 20.84
CA THR A 312 4.22 16.91 20.11
C THR A 312 3.87 18.15 19.28
N SER A 313 4.82 18.61 18.46
CA SER A 313 4.63 19.75 17.57
C SER A 313 3.41 19.58 16.64
N PRO A 314 2.66 20.66 16.37
CA PRO A 314 1.54 20.63 15.41
C PRO A 314 1.95 20.11 14.03
N SER A 315 3.18 20.36 13.58
CA SER A 315 3.69 19.86 12.30
C SER A 315 3.76 18.34 12.24
N ALA A 316 4.18 17.67 13.31
CA ALA A 316 4.25 16.20 13.33
C ALA A 316 2.85 15.58 13.37
N VAL A 317 1.91 16.20 14.08
CA VAL A 317 0.50 15.79 14.10
C VAL A 317 -0.14 15.98 12.73
N TYR A 318 0.10 17.14 12.11
CA TYR A 318 -0.36 17.45 10.77
C TYR A 318 0.16 16.45 9.74
N SER A 319 1.45 16.07 9.79
CA SER A 319 2.01 15.08 8.86
C SER A 319 1.26 13.74 8.91
N LEU A 320 0.92 13.25 10.11
CA LEU A 320 0.12 12.02 10.23
C LEU A 320 -1.28 12.20 9.64
N ILE A 321 -1.96 13.30 9.99
CA ILE A 321 -3.32 13.58 9.50
C ILE A 321 -3.32 13.71 7.98
N HIS A 322 -2.35 14.43 7.41
CA HIS A 322 -2.19 14.61 5.98
C HIS A 322 -1.94 13.28 5.26
N ALA A 323 -1.11 12.39 5.83
CA ALA A 323 -0.91 11.05 5.29
C ALA A 323 -2.21 10.23 5.29
N LEU A 324 -2.94 10.22 6.40
CA LEU A 324 -4.21 9.52 6.50
C LEU A 324 -5.27 10.07 5.54
N MET A 325 -5.35 11.39 5.38
CA MET A 325 -6.23 12.04 4.41
C MET A 325 -5.85 11.73 2.95
N THR A 326 -4.54 11.64 2.69
CA THR A 326 -3.98 11.23 1.39
C THR A 326 -4.44 9.82 1.05
N LEU A 327 -4.34 8.89 1.99
CA LEU A 327 -4.84 7.52 1.83
C LEU A 327 -6.35 7.48 1.55
N ARG A 328 -7.17 8.15 2.37
CA ARG A 328 -8.63 8.23 2.19
C ARG A 328 -9.00 8.70 0.79
N THR A 329 -8.40 9.83 0.37
CA THR A 329 -8.65 10.42 -0.94
C THR A 329 -8.20 9.48 -2.05
N ALA A 330 -7.02 8.88 -1.94
CA ALA A 330 -6.48 8.00 -2.95
C ALA A 330 -7.35 6.75 -3.17
N VAL A 331 -7.84 6.13 -2.10
CA VAL A 331 -8.75 4.99 -2.13
C VAL A 331 -10.09 5.40 -2.75
N ALA A 332 -10.72 6.46 -2.24
CA ALA A 332 -12.01 6.94 -2.74
C ALA A 332 -11.94 7.32 -4.23
N CYS A 333 -10.92 8.07 -4.65
CA CYS A 333 -10.73 8.42 -6.05
C CYS A 333 -10.50 7.20 -6.94
N THR A 334 -9.75 6.20 -6.47
CA THR A 334 -9.51 4.97 -7.23
C THR A 334 -10.80 4.19 -7.42
N ILE A 335 -11.59 4.01 -6.35
CA ILE A 335 -12.88 3.32 -6.42
C ILE A 335 -13.83 4.07 -7.36
N HIS A 336 -13.95 5.38 -7.18
CA HIS A 336 -14.79 6.24 -8.01
C HIS A 336 -14.40 6.15 -9.50
N LYS A 337 -13.12 6.26 -9.82
CA LYS A 337 -12.65 6.15 -11.21
C LYS A 337 -12.98 4.78 -11.83
N ILE A 338 -12.88 3.68 -11.08
CA ILE A 338 -13.23 2.35 -11.61
C ILE A 338 -14.75 2.21 -11.84
N LEU A 339 -15.57 2.80 -10.96
CA LEU A 339 -17.03 2.79 -11.08
C LEU A 339 -17.50 3.60 -12.29
N TYR A 340 -16.96 4.81 -12.45
CA TYR A 340 -17.51 5.86 -13.30
C TYR A 340 -16.65 6.24 -14.51
N SER A 341 -15.48 5.63 -14.75
CA SER A 341 -14.72 5.91 -15.97
C SER A 341 -15.51 5.50 -17.21
N SER A 342 -15.75 6.48 -18.09
CA SER A 342 -16.30 6.31 -19.44
C SER A 342 -15.21 5.84 -20.42
N ASP A 343 -15.60 5.09 -21.45
CA ASP A 343 -14.69 4.72 -22.54
C ASP A 343 -14.48 5.94 -23.46
N SER A 344 -13.44 6.74 -23.21
CA SER A 344 -12.79 7.48 -24.30
C SER A 344 -11.87 6.49 -24.99
N GLY A 345 -12.21 6.11 -26.22
CA GLY A 345 -11.61 5.00 -26.96
C GLY A 345 -10.18 5.25 -27.43
N ASP A 346 -9.22 5.13 -26.52
CA ASP A 346 -7.83 4.85 -26.89
C ASP A 346 -7.56 3.36 -26.66
N SER A 347 -7.58 2.64 -27.78
CA SER A 347 -7.32 1.21 -27.86
C SER A 347 -5.83 0.93 -27.75
N GLU A 348 -5.31 0.78 -26.54
CA GLU A 348 -4.06 0.04 -26.33
C GLU A 348 -4.36 -1.43 -26.13
N HIS A 349 -4.23 -2.21 -27.21
CA HIS A 349 -4.17 -3.66 -27.14
C HIS A 349 -2.82 -4.11 -26.57
N SER A 350 -2.67 -4.03 -25.24
CA SER A 350 -1.59 -4.73 -24.54
C SER A 350 -2.06 -6.13 -24.15
N SER A 351 -1.68 -7.14 -24.93
CA SER A 351 -1.73 -8.54 -24.51
C SER A 351 -0.57 -8.80 -23.54
N SER A 352 -0.63 -8.22 -22.32
CA SER A 352 0.37 -8.50 -21.30
C SER A 352 0.17 -9.92 -20.77
N GLU A 353 1.19 -10.77 -20.90
CA GLU A 353 1.26 -12.08 -20.25
C GLU A 353 1.10 -11.94 -18.72
N MET A 354 0.59 -12.99 -18.08
CA MET A 354 0.46 -13.06 -16.62
C MET A 354 1.82 -13.34 -16.00
N VAL A 355 2.10 -12.70 -14.86
CA VAL A 355 3.23 -13.07 -14.01
C VAL A 355 2.80 -14.32 -13.24
N VAL A 356 3.70 -15.30 -13.14
CA VAL A 356 3.42 -16.54 -12.40
C VAL A 356 3.60 -16.26 -10.92
N THR A 357 2.59 -16.53 -10.10
CA THR A 357 2.65 -16.26 -8.66
C THR A 357 3.71 -17.15 -8.00
N VAL A 358 4.77 -16.54 -7.49
CA VAL A 358 5.77 -17.26 -6.67
C VAL A 358 5.12 -17.70 -5.36
N THR A 359 5.07 -19.00 -5.15
CA THR A 359 4.49 -19.58 -3.93
C THR A 359 5.51 -19.62 -2.80
N THR A 360 5.04 -19.36 -1.58
CA THR A 360 5.86 -19.48 -0.36
C THR A 360 6.30 -20.94 -0.19
N PRO A 361 7.59 -21.23 -0.06
CA PRO A 361 8.08 -22.56 0.31
C PRO A 361 7.44 -23.00 1.64
N LYS A 362 7.01 -24.25 1.77
CA LYS A 362 6.23 -24.69 2.95
C LYS A 362 7.00 -24.76 4.29
N ASN A 363 8.27 -24.33 4.36
CA ASN A 363 9.12 -24.43 5.55
C ASN A 363 9.94 -23.14 5.83
N SER A 364 9.35 -21.95 5.64
CA SER A 364 9.98 -20.68 6.03
C SER A 364 9.35 -20.08 7.28
#